data_AF-A0A2A3XY47-F1
#
_entry.id   AF-A0A2A3XY47-F1
#
_cell.length_a   1.000
_cell.length_b   1.000
_cell.length_c   1.000
_cell.angle_alpha   90.00
_cell.angle_beta   90.00
_cell.angle_gamma   90.00
#
_symmetry.space_group_name_H-M   'P 1'
#
loop_
_entity.id
_entity.type
_entity.pdbx_description
1 polymer ?
#
loop_
_entity_poly.entity_id
_entity_poly.type
_entity_poly.pdbx_seq_one_letter_code
_entity_poly.pdbx_strand_id
1 'polypeptide(L)'
;MKLTLDDPPRTALSWKLLPAVLLSLSGVLLFAVANDPAGYTTLVLSVLTAAFIDRQLARHLGLIAAGLAIISFVPLNADLSIGHMLQMGGALGMAVLVPWLVSRFAYREQIIKFPVNTGRKWPLAAKLYLLGVVALGFLILPVYLISTGVFQNWPDASDPTIFWRLFLGVNAVGIWDELFFICTTFTLLRRHFPDWLANILQAVIFSSFLWEIGYQAWGPLLTFPFALLQGYTFKLTKSLTYVVSVHLIFDFVLFLALVHAHNRDWLPIFFY
;
A
#
# COMPACT_ATOMS: atom_id res chain seq x y z
N MET A 1 5.56 11.92 -19.87
CA MET A 1 4.44 12.84 -20.12
C MET A 1 5.01 14.24 -20.05
N LYS A 2 5.15 14.90 -21.20
CA LYS A 2 5.33 16.35 -21.25
C LYS A 2 4.13 16.93 -20.50
N LEU A 3 4.36 17.72 -19.46
CA LEU A 3 3.32 18.59 -18.91
C LEU A 3 3.01 19.57 -20.04
N THR A 4 1.93 19.32 -20.77
CA THR A 4 1.34 20.33 -21.64
C THR A 4 0.85 21.45 -20.74
N LEU A 5 1.14 22.70 -21.12
CA LEU A 5 0.81 23.91 -20.36
C LEU A 5 -0.71 24.16 -20.23
N ASP A 6 -1.55 23.24 -20.73
CA ASP A 6 -3.00 23.34 -20.83
C ASP A 6 -3.77 22.43 -19.85
N ASP A 7 -3.11 21.70 -18.95
CA ASP A 7 -3.84 21.01 -17.87
C ASP A 7 -4.33 22.09 -16.89
N PRO A 8 -5.66 22.28 -16.70
CA PRO A 8 -6.17 23.26 -15.75
C PRO A 8 -5.57 22.97 -14.37
N PRO A 9 -5.25 24.02 -13.57
CA PRO A 9 -4.63 23.84 -12.28
C PRO A 9 -5.47 22.89 -11.43
N ARG A 10 -4.86 21.77 -11.01
CA ARG A 10 -5.53 20.79 -10.15
C ARG A 10 -5.78 21.48 -8.81
N THR A 11 -7.02 21.82 -8.50
CA THR A 11 -7.39 22.50 -7.26
C THR A 11 -7.60 21.49 -6.13
N ALA A 12 -7.04 21.80 -4.96
CA ALA A 12 -7.20 20.95 -3.77
C ALA A 12 -8.64 20.98 -3.24
N LEU A 13 -9.26 22.15 -3.20
CA LEU A 13 -10.69 22.30 -2.90
C LEU A 13 -11.49 22.26 -4.20
N SER A 14 -12.15 21.13 -4.43
CA SER A 14 -13.20 20.98 -5.43
C SER A 14 -14.23 19.98 -4.91
N TRP A 15 -15.42 19.98 -5.52
CA TRP A 15 -16.44 18.97 -5.20
C TRP A 15 -15.95 17.53 -5.42
N LYS A 16 -14.91 17.34 -6.26
CA LYS A 16 -14.26 16.03 -6.46
C LYS A 16 -13.62 15.48 -5.18
N LEU A 17 -13.28 16.33 -4.21
CA LEU A 17 -12.67 15.89 -2.96
C LEU A 17 -13.62 15.01 -2.13
N LEU A 18 -14.92 15.32 -2.13
CA LEU A 18 -15.92 14.57 -1.36
C LEU A 18 -15.91 13.07 -1.69
N PRO A 19 -16.12 12.63 -2.94
CA PRO A 19 -16.08 11.20 -3.26
C PRO A 19 -14.72 10.57 -3.00
N ALA A 20 -13.61 11.30 -3.17
CA ALA A 20 -12.28 10.77 -2.90
C ALA A 20 -12.03 10.55 -1.40
N VAL A 21 -12.51 11.46 -0.54
CA VAL A 21 -12.48 11.28 0.92
C VAL A 21 -13.38 10.13 1.34
N LEU A 22 -14.57 9.99 0.76
CA LEU A 22 -15.45 8.84 1.01
C LEU A 22 -14.74 7.52 0.63
N LEU A 23 -14.02 7.48 -0.49
CA LEU A 23 -13.24 6.29 -0.87
C LEU A 23 -12.18 5.98 0.20
N SER A 24 -11.38 6.96 0.63
CA SER A 24 -10.37 6.75 1.67
C SER A 24 -11.00 6.30 2.99
N LEU A 25 -12.12 6.91 3.39
CA LEU A 25 -12.87 6.55 4.60
C LEU A 25 -13.45 5.13 4.51
N SER A 26 -13.89 4.70 3.33
CA SER A 26 -14.35 3.31 3.15
C SER A 26 -13.23 2.30 3.43
N GLY A 27 -11.99 2.61 3.04
CA GLY A 27 -10.83 1.78 3.38
C GLY A 27 -10.59 1.69 4.90
N VAL A 28 -10.74 2.81 5.62
CA VAL A 28 -10.66 2.81 7.09
C VAL A 28 -11.75 1.94 7.71
N LEU A 29 -12.99 2.08 7.23
CA LEU A 29 -14.13 1.33 7.76
C LEU A 29 -14.02 -0.18 7.48
N LEU A 30 -13.56 -0.56 6.28
CA LEU A 30 -13.35 -1.96 5.90
C LEU A 30 -12.18 -2.60 6.65
N PHE A 31 -11.01 -1.93 6.70
CA PHE A 31 -9.76 -2.57 7.09
C PHE A 31 -9.21 -2.14 8.46
N ALA A 32 -9.65 -1.00 9.01
CA ALA A 32 -9.18 -0.57 10.34
C ALA A 32 -10.25 -0.78 11.42
N VAL A 33 -11.52 -0.55 11.06
CA VAL A 33 -12.66 -0.66 11.97
C VAL A 33 -13.36 -2.03 11.86
N ALA A 34 -13.15 -2.76 10.76
CA ALA A 34 -13.83 -4.02 10.44
C ALA A 34 -15.38 -3.89 10.49
N ASN A 35 -15.91 -2.77 9.98
CA ASN A 35 -17.35 -2.53 9.84
C ASN A 35 -17.74 -2.63 8.36
N ASP A 36 -17.95 -3.86 7.90
CA ASP A 36 -18.28 -4.17 6.51
C ASP A 36 -19.51 -3.39 5.99
N PRO A 37 -20.67 -3.35 6.69
CA PRO A 37 -21.82 -2.61 6.20
C PRO A 37 -21.53 -1.13 5.97
N ALA A 38 -20.86 -0.47 6.92
CA ALA A 38 -20.48 0.93 6.77
C ALA A 38 -19.43 1.11 5.67
N GLY A 39 -18.41 0.25 5.62
CA GLY A 39 -17.35 0.26 4.63
C GLY A 39 -17.87 0.16 3.20
N TYR A 40 -18.67 -0.86 2.90
CA TYR A 40 -19.28 -1.03 1.58
C TYR A 40 -20.27 0.08 1.24
N THR A 41 -21.05 0.56 2.21
CA THR A 41 -21.98 1.68 1.99
C THR A 41 -21.21 2.94 1.60
N THR A 42 -20.16 3.29 2.34
CA THR A 42 -19.31 4.45 2.05
C THR A 42 -18.58 4.29 0.70
N LEU A 43 -18.15 3.06 0.36
CA LEU A 43 -17.52 2.75 -0.92
C LEU A 43 -18.46 2.99 -2.10
N VAL A 44 -19.70 2.51 -2.00
CA VAL A 44 -20.74 2.72 -3.02
C VAL A 44 -21.09 4.21 -3.13
N LEU A 45 -21.26 4.90 -2.00
CA LEU A 45 -21.54 6.34 -1.97
C LEU A 45 -20.41 7.15 -2.62
N SER A 46 -19.14 6.77 -2.44
CA SER A 46 -18.01 7.39 -3.12
C SER A 46 -18.16 7.33 -4.65
N VAL A 47 -18.42 6.14 -5.20
CA VAL A 47 -18.54 5.96 -6.66
C VAL A 47 -19.79 6.65 -7.21
N LEU A 48 -20.92 6.58 -6.49
CA LEU A 48 -22.17 7.24 -6.89
C LEU A 48 -22.03 8.76 -6.89
N THR A 49 -21.51 9.34 -5.81
CA THR A 49 -21.28 10.79 -5.73
C THR A 49 -20.28 11.26 -6.78
N ALA A 50 -19.24 10.48 -7.07
CA ALA A 50 -18.34 10.75 -8.18
C ALA A 50 -19.07 10.72 -9.53
N ALA A 51 -19.99 9.79 -9.77
CA ALA A 51 -20.74 9.69 -11.02
C ALA A 51 -21.62 10.92 -11.28
N PHE A 52 -22.15 11.56 -10.23
CA PHE A 52 -22.90 12.81 -10.32
C PHE A 52 -22.00 14.04 -10.54
N ILE A 53 -20.77 14.03 -10.02
CA ILE A 53 -19.85 15.17 -10.06
C ILE A 53 -18.99 15.17 -11.33
N ASP A 54 -18.35 14.04 -11.65
CA ASP A 54 -17.42 13.91 -12.76
C ASP A 54 -17.31 12.44 -13.21
N ARG A 55 -17.70 12.16 -14.46
CA ARG A 55 -17.70 10.80 -15.02
C ARG A 55 -16.31 10.17 -15.09
N GLN A 56 -15.26 10.96 -15.29
CA GLN A 56 -13.88 10.44 -15.34
C GLN A 56 -13.39 10.10 -13.93
N LEU A 57 -13.73 10.92 -12.93
CA LEU A 57 -13.49 10.60 -11.52
C LEU A 57 -14.20 9.31 -11.14
N ALA A 58 -15.47 9.15 -11.49
CA ALA A 58 -16.24 7.94 -11.20
C ALA A 58 -15.59 6.68 -11.78
N ARG A 59 -15.10 6.75 -13.02
CA ARG A 59 -14.34 5.65 -13.63
C ARG A 59 -13.10 5.30 -12.83
N HIS A 60 -12.29 6.28 -12.45
CA HIS A 60 -11.05 6.06 -11.72
C HIS A 60 -11.29 5.57 -10.28
N LEU A 61 -12.23 6.16 -9.55
CA LEU A 61 -12.60 5.70 -8.21
C LEU A 61 -13.25 4.32 -8.26
N GLY A 62 -14.02 4.01 -9.31
CA GLY A 62 -14.59 2.67 -9.52
C GLY A 62 -13.52 1.59 -9.68
N LEU A 63 -12.38 1.90 -10.31
CA LEU A 63 -11.25 0.96 -10.40
C LEU A 63 -10.62 0.71 -9.03
N ILE A 64 -10.39 1.77 -8.24
CA ILE A 64 -9.84 1.63 -6.89
C ILE A 64 -10.82 0.86 -6.01
N ALA A 65 -12.10 1.22 -6.07
CA ALA A 65 -13.17 0.58 -5.31
C ALA A 65 -13.32 -0.90 -5.65
N ALA A 66 -13.20 -1.29 -6.92
CA ALA A 66 -13.18 -2.69 -7.31
C ALA A 66 -12.01 -3.44 -6.65
N GLY A 67 -10.82 -2.84 -6.61
CA GLY A 67 -9.67 -3.40 -5.90
C GLY A 67 -9.94 -3.59 -4.40
N LEU A 68 -10.44 -2.55 -3.72
CA LEU A 68 -10.76 -2.64 -2.29
C LEU A 68 -11.81 -3.70 -2.00
N ALA A 69 -12.87 -3.77 -2.81
CA ALA A 69 -13.92 -4.77 -2.67
C ALA A 69 -13.40 -6.20 -2.90
N ILE A 70 -12.50 -6.42 -3.86
CA ILE A 70 -11.90 -7.74 -4.09
C ILE A 70 -11.10 -8.19 -2.87
N ILE A 71 -10.31 -7.29 -2.29
CA ILE A 71 -9.44 -7.60 -1.14
C ILE A 71 -10.29 -7.87 0.10
N SER A 72 -11.36 -7.11 0.32
CA SER A 72 -12.21 -7.24 1.52
C SER A 72 -12.99 -8.56 1.60
N PHE A 73 -12.95 -9.41 0.57
CA PHE A 73 -13.55 -10.75 0.61
C PHE A 73 -12.64 -11.83 1.23
N VAL A 74 -11.37 -11.53 1.48
CA VAL A 74 -10.41 -12.47 2.06
C VAL A 74 -9.87 -11.91 3.38
N PRO A 75 -9.82 -12.70 4.46
CA PRO A 75 -9.20 -12.25 5.70
C PRO A 75 -7.72 -11.92 5.45
N LEU A 76 -7.25 -10.76 5.94
CA LEU A 76 -5.88 -10.30 5.71
C LEU A 76 -4.93 -10.64 6.87
N ASN A 77 -5.38 -11.47 7.82
CA ASN A 77 -4.54 -11.98 8.89
C ASN A 77 -3.35 -12.77 8.32
N ALA A 78 -2.24 -12.80 9.07
CA ALA A 78 -0.99 -13.45 8.66
C ALA A 78 -1.03 -14.99 8.77
N ASP A 79 -2.15 -15.64 8.42
CA ASP A 79 -2.19 -17.11 8.33
C ASP A 79 -1.32 -17.59 7.14
N LEU A 80 -0.34 -18.44 7.44
CA LEU A 80 0.59 -19.01 6.47
C LEU A 80 0.23 -20.45 6.06
N SER A 81 -1.02 -20.86 6.28
CA SER A 81 -1.57 -22.06 5.64
C SER A 81 -1.56 -21.90 4.12
N ILE A 82 -1.24 -22.97 3.39
CA ILE A 82 -1.14 -22.90 1.91
C ILE A 82 -2.47 -22.45 1.31
N GLY A 83 -3.59 -22.92 1.85
CA GLY A 83 -4.93 -22.54 1.42
C GLY A 83 -5.16 -21.03 1.54
N HIS A 84 -4.84 -20.46 2.70
CA HIS A 84 -4.98 -19.02 2.93
C HIS A 84 -4.03 -18.20 2.05
N MET A 85 -2.77 -18.60 1.95
CA MET A 85 -1.79 -17.92 1.08
C MET A 85 -2.24 -17.89 -0.39
N LEU A 86 -2.85 -18.97 -0.89
CA LEU A 86 -3.40 -19.01 -2.25
C LEU A 86 -4.63 -18.11 -2.40
N GLN A 87 -5.53 -18.09 -1.42
CA GLN A 87 -6.71 -17.23 -1.42
C GLN A 87 -6.33 -15.74 -1.38
N MET A 88 -5.49 -15.36 -0.43
CA MET A 88 -4.98 -14.00 -0.27
C MET A 88 -4.17 -13.57 -1.50
N GLY A 89 -3.20 -14.38 -1.94
CA GLY A 89 -2.42 -14.10 -3.15
C GLY A 89 -3.28 -13.96 -4.41
N GLY A 90 -4.33 -14.77 -4.54
CA GLY A 90 -5.31 -14.67 -5.61
C GLY A 90 -6.11 -13.37 -5.56
N ALA A 91 -6.63 -12.99 -4.39
CA ALA A 91 -7.38 -11.75 -4.19
C ALA A 91 -6.51 -10.51 -4.45
N LEU A 92 -5.29 -10.47 -3.90
CA LEU A 92 -4.31 -9.42 -4.16
C LEU A 92 -3.99 -9.33 -5.66
N GLY A 93 -3.70 -10.46 -6.31
CA GLY A 93 -3.48 -10.51 -7.76
C GLY A 93 -4.64 -9.93 -8.56
N MET A 94 -5.87 -10.31 -8.21
CA MET A 94 -7.10 -9.81 -8.85
C MET A 94 -7.32 -8.32 -8.60
N ALA A 95 -7.01 -7.82 -7.42
CA ALA A 95 -7.15 -6.41 -7.06
C ALA A 95 -6.23 -5.49 -7.87
N VAL A 96 -5.13 -6.00 -8.41
CA VAL A 96 -4.27 -5.26 -9.36
C VAL A 96 -4.69 -5.54 -10.81
N LEU A 97 -4.95 -6.81 -11.13
CA LEU A 97 -5.24 -7.25 -12.50
C LEU A 97 -6.55 -6.67 -13.03
N VAL A 98 -7.63 -6.67 -12.24
CA VAL A 98 -8.95 -6.17 -12.66
C VAL A 98 -8.89 -4.67 -12.97
N PRO A 99 -8.40 -3.78 -12.09
CA PRO A 99 -8.25 -2.36 -12.41
C PRO A 99 -7.40 -2.13 -13.66
N TRP A 100 -6.30 -2.87 -13.79
CA TRP A 100 -5.40 -2.75 -14.94
C TRP A 100 -6.08 -3.16 -16.25
N LEU A 101 -6.76 -4.31 -16.29
CA LEU A 101 -7.49 -4.80 -17.48
C LEU A 101 -8.62 -3.84 -17.86
N VAL A 102 -9.43 -3.41 -16.91
CA VAL A 102 -10.56 -2.50 -17.17
C VAL A 102 -10.05 -1.15 -17.66
N SER A 103 -9.03 -0.57 -17.01
CA SER A 103 -8.41 0.68 -17.47
C SER A 103 -7.87 0.54 -18.90
N ARG A 104 -7.17 -0.56 -19.18
CA ARG A 104 -6.49 -0.78 -20.46
C ARG A 104 -7.45 -1.06 -21.62
N PHE A 105 -8.45 -1.91 -21.40
CA PHE A 105 -9.27 -2.47 -22.48
C PHE A 105 -10.68 -1.88 -22.53
N ALA A 106 -11.31 -1.64 -21.37
CA ALA A 106 -12.65 -1.05 -21.33
C ALA A 106 -12.58 0.49 -21.44
N TYR A 107 -11.73 1.14 -20.63
CA TYR A 107 -11.58 2.60 -20.66
C TYR A 107 -10.58 3.07 -21.73
N ARG A 108 -9.76 2.17 -22.26
CA ARG A 108 -8.73 2.46 -23.28
C ARG A 108 -7.72 3.51 -22.81
N GLU A 109 -7.45 3.53 -21.52
CA GLU A 109 -6.50 4.41 -20.87
C GLU A 109 -5.18 3.68 -20.59
N GLN A 110 -4.09 4.44 -20.55
CA GLN A 110 -2.77 3.94 -20.17
C GLN A 110 -2.24 4.72 -18.97
N ILE A 111 -3.03 4.75 -17.90
CA ILE A 111 -2.69 5.46 -16.66
C ILE A 111 -1.92 4.54 -15.72
N ILE A 112 -2.45 3.34 -15.45
CA ILE A 112 -1.81 2.32 -14.61
C ILE A 112 -0.63 1.73 -15.39
N LYS A 113 0.59 1.96 -14.91
CA LYS A 113 1.84 1.52 -15.52
C LYS A 113 2.81 1.03 -14.45
N PHE A 114 3.62 0.05 -14.81
CA PHE A 114 4.59 -0.60 -13.93
C PHE A 114 6.03 -0.42 -14.47
N PRO A 115 6.66 0.75 -14.25
CA PRO A 115 7.95 1.06 -14.87
C PRO A 115 9.13 0.38 -14.14
N VAL A 116 9.42 -0.88 -14.48
CA VAL A 116 10.51 -1.66 -13.87
C VAL A 116 11.89 -1.26 -14.44
N ASN A 117 12.10 -1.38 -15.74
CA ASN A 117 13.39 -1.08 -16.35
C ASN A 117 13.44 0.35 -16.91
N THR A 118 13.65 1.34 -16.04
CA THR A 118 13.71 2.75 -16.47
C THR A 118 15.03 3.13 -17.17
N GLY A 119 16.04 2.25 -17.16
CA GLY A 119 17.36 2.48 -17.75
C GLY A 119 18.19 3.58 -17.06
N ARG A 120 17.70 4.14 -15.95
CA ARG A 120 18.36 5.25 -15.24
C ARG A 120 19.19 4.72 -14.08
N LYS A 121 20.46 5.12 -14.01
CA LYS A 121 21.31 4.83 -12.85
C LYS A 121 20.78 5.57 -11.61
N TRP A 122 20.84 4.91 -10.46
CA TRP A 122 20.44 5.53 -9.19
C TRP A 122 21.52 6.49 -8.71
N PRO A 123 21.18 7.78 -8.47
CA PRO A 123 22.14 8.74 -7.93
C PRO A 123 22.56 8.34 -6.51
N LEU A 124 23.68 8.89 -6.03
CA LEU A 124 24.18 8.61 -4.68
C LEU A 124 23.13 8.88 -3.59
N ALA A 125 22.37 9.98 -3.71
CA ALA A 125 21.29 10.30 -2.78
C ALA A 125 20.23 9.18 -2.67
N ALA A 126 19.90 8.52 -3.77
CA ALA A 126 18.97 7.39 -3.78
C ALA A 126 19.58 6.16 -3.07
N LYS A 127 20.87 5.89 -3.26
CA LYS A 127 21.55 4.80 -2.54
C LYS A 127 21.65 5.07 -1.04
N LEU A 128 21.99 6.30 -0.66
CA LEU A 128 22.03 6.73 0.75
C LEU A 128 20.64 6.68 1.39
N TYR A 129 19.59 7.00 0.64
CA TYR A 129 18.21 6.85 1.10
C TYR A 129 17.88 5.39 1.45
N LEU A 130 18.30 4.40 0.64
CA LEU A 130 18.11 2.99 0.98
C LEU A 130 18.80 2.62 2.30
N LEU A 131 20.02 3.11 2.53
CA LEU A 131 20.71 2.90 3.81
C LEU A 131 19.96 3.59 4.97
N GLY A 132 19.42 4.78 4.74
CA GLY A 132 18.58 5.47 5.72
C GLY A 132 17.32 4.69 6.08
N VAL A 133 16.67 4.05 5.11
CA VAL A 133 15.49 3.20 5.33
C VAL A 133 15.84 1.98 6.18
N VAL A 134 16.98 1.32 5.90
CA VAL A 134 17.50 0.23 6.76
C VAL A 134 17.70 0.74 8.18
N ALA A 135 18.39 1.86 8.35
CA ALA A 135 18.69 2.41 9.67
C ALA A 135 17.41 2.76 10.45
N LEU A 136 16.45 3.41 9.81
CA LEU A 136 15.15 3.73 10.42
C LEU A 136 14.40 2.46 10.81
N GLY A 137 14.28 1.48 9.90
CA GLY A 137 13.64 0.20 10.20
C GLY A 137 14.31 -0.49 11.39
N PHE A 138 15.64 -0.52 11.41
CA PHE A 138 16.43 -1.19 12.44
C PHE A 138 16.26 -0.57 13.82
N LEU A 139 16.13 0.75 13.90
CA LEU A 139 15.97 1.48 15.16
C LEU A 139 14.52 1.52 15.66
N ILE A 140 13.55 1.54 14.74
CA ILE A 140 12.15 1.80 15.07
C ILE A 140 11.34 0.50 15.20
N LEU A 141 11.55 -0.47 14.31
CA LEU A 141 10.72 -1.69 14.27
C LEU A 141 10.85 -2.55 15.52
N PRO A 142 12.04 -2.80 16.10
CA PRO A 142 12.14 -3.61 17.32
C PRO A 142 11.43 -2.94 18.51
N VAL A 143 11.63 -1.63 18.69
CA VAL A 143 10.93 -0.85 19.71
C VAL A 143 9.42 -0.98 19.52
N TYR A 144 8.92 -0.76 18.30
CA TYR A 144 7.50 -0.91 17.98
C TYR A 144 6.97 -2.31 18.29
N LEU A 145 7.55 -3.33 17.67
CA LEU A 145 7.10 -4.71 17.74
C LEU A 145 7.10 -5.23 19.17
N ILE A 146 8.22 -5.05 19.89
CA ILE A 146 8.44 -5.68 21.19
C ILE A 146 7.77 -4.90 22.33
N SER A 147 7.82 -3.56 22.32
CA SER A 147 7.20 -2.77 23.40
C SER A 147 5.68 -2.83 23.39
N THR A 148 5.05 -3.06 22.23
CA THR A 148 3.59 -3.14 22.09
C THR A 148 3.06 -4.57 22.04
N GLY A 149 3.91 -5.56 21.78
CA GLY A 149 3.50 -6.96 21.62
C GLY A 149 2.85 -7.30 20.27
N VAL A 150 2.74 -6.33 19.34
CA VAL A 150 2.08 -6.52 18.03
C VAL A 150 2.78 -7.55 17.14
N PHE A 151 4.03 -7.93 17.43
CA PHE A 151 4.71 -9.02 16.72
C PHE A 151 3.90 -10.33 16.72
N GLN A 152 3.04 -10.53 17.72
CA GLN A 152 2.15 -11.69 17.84
C GLN A 152 1.04 -11.74 16.78
N ASN A 153 0.80 -10.65 16.04
CA ASN A 153 -0.11 -10.63 14.90
C ASN A 153 0.44 -11.46 13.72
N TRP A 154 1.75 -11.73 13.72
CA TRP A 154 2.42 -12.60 12.76
C TRP A 154 2.77 -13.95 13.40
N PRO A 155 2.75 -15.04 12.62
CA PRO A 155 3.04 -16.36 13.14
C PRO A 155 4.50 -16.51 13.56
N ASP A 156 4.71 -17.36 14.55
CA ASP A 156 6.03 -17.71 15.06
C ASP A 156 6.87 -18.42 13.97
N ALA A 157 7.92 -17.74 13.52
CA ALA A 157 8.84 -18.19 12.49
C ALA A 157 9.95 -19.15 13.00
N SER A 158 9.79 -19.77 14.17
CA SER A 158 10.71 -20.79 14.68
C SER A 158 10.79 -22.05 13.81
N ASP A 159 9.69 -22.41 13.16
CA ASP A 159 9.65 -23.54 12.22
C ASP A 159 10.21 -23.12 10.84
N PRO A 160 11.11 -23.91 10.21
CA PRO A 160 11.69 -23.56 8.91
C PRO A 160 10.67 -23.34 7.79
N THR A 161 9.53 -24.04 7.81
CA THR A 161 8.49 -23.88 6.80
C THR A 161 7.79 -22.54 6.98
N ILE A 162 7.41 -22.21 8.22
CA ILE A 162 6.79 -20.93 8.57
C ILE A 162 7.76 -19.77 8.31
N PHE A 163 9.04 -19.93 8.65
CA PHE A 163 10.10 -18.96 8.36
C PHE A 163 10.13 -18.54 6.88
N TRP A 164 10.20 -19.52 5.97
CA TRP A 164 10.27 -19.22 4.54
C TRP A 164 8.94 -18.70 3.97
N ARG A 165 7.80 -19.16 4.50
CA ARG A 165 6.48 -18.64 4.11
C ARG A 165 6.29 -17.20 4.57
N LEU A 166 6.75 -16.86 5.78
CA LEU A 166 6.70 -15.50 6.29
C LEU A 166 7.60 -14.60 5.45
N PHE A 167 8.84 -15.03 5.18
CA PHE A 167 9.74 -14.30 4.29
C PHE A 167 9.10 -14.04 2.93
N LEU A 168 8.57 -15.09 2.28
CA LEU A 168 7.92 -14.95 0.98
C LEU A 168 6.68 -14.04 1.06
N GLY A 169 5.82 -14.23 2.06
CA GLY A 169 4.57 -13.51 2.23
C GLY A 169 4.79 -12.02 2.44
N VAL A 170 5.66 -11.64 3.38
CA VAL A 170 5.99 -10.23 3.66
C VAL A 170 6.51 -9.55 2.38
N ASN A 171 7.50 -10.15 1.70
CA ASN A 171 8.07 -9.55 0.48
C ASN A 171 7.07 -9.51 -0.69
N ALA A 172 6.21 -10.52 -0.83
CA ALA A 172 5.20 -10.56 -1.88
C ALA A 172 4.12 -9.48 -1.68
N VAL A 173 3.67 -9.29 -0.43
CA VAL A 173 2.74 -8.22 -0.06
C VAL A 173 3.39 -6.85 -0.26
N GLY A 174 4.65 -6.65 0.12
CA GLY A 174 5.34 -5.37 -0.11
C GLY A 174 5.51 -5.02 -1.60
N ILE A 175 5.74 -6.00 -2.47
CA ILE A 175 5.69 -5.77 -3.93
C ILE A 175 4.27 -5.36 -4.35
N TRP A 176 3.27 -6.08 -3.86
CA TRP A 176 1.87 -5.84 -4.19
C TRP A 176 1.40 -4.44 -3.77
N ASP A 177 1.83 -3.96 -2.60
CA ASP A 177 1.55 -2.62 -2.08
C ASP A 177 1.95 -1.53 -3.09
N GLU A 178 3.13 -1.68 -3.70
CA GLU A 178 3.61 -0.75 -4.73
C GLU A 178 2.82 -0.83 -6.04
N LEU A 179 2.31 -2.01 -6.39
CA LEU A 179 1.49 -2.21 -7.59
C LEU A 179 0.10 -1.60 -7.41
N PHE A 180 -0.52 -1.82 -6.26
CA PHE A 180 -1.88 -1.38 -5.99
C PHE A 180 -1.90 0.07 -5.50
N PHE A 181 -1.30 0.38 -4.36
CA PHE A 181 -1.44 1.71 -3.77
C PHE A 181 -0.69 2.78 -4.56
N ILE A 182 0.53 2.48 -5.02
CA ILE A 182 1.36 3.48 -5.71
C ILE A 182 1.11 3.49 -7.21
N CYS A 183 1.22 2.36 -7.90
CA CYS A 183 1.08 2.32 -9.36
C CYS A 183 -0.36 2.41 -9.84
N THR A 184 -1.35 2.11 -8.99
CA THR A 184 -2.79 2.18 -9.32
C THR A 184 -3.49 3.32 -8.60
N THR A 185 -3.64 3.27 -7.28
CA THR A 185 -4.43 4.23 -6.50
C THR A 185 -3.87 5.64 -6.59
N PHE A 186 -2.59 5.84 -6.30
CA PHE A 186 -1.92 7.14 -6.40
C PHE A 186 -1.92 7.69 -7.83
N THR A 187 -1.63 6.85 -8.84
CA THR A 187 -1.60 7.31 -10.25
C THR A 187 -2.98 7.69 -10.78
N LEU A 188 -4.05 7.04 -10.32
CA LEU A 188 -5.43 7.38 -10.66
C LEU A 188 -5.89 8.65 -9.93
N LEU A 189 -5.61 8.78 -8.63
CA LEU A 189 -5.98 9.96 -7.84
C LEU A 189 -5.26 11.22 -8.30
N ARG A 190 -3.97 11.14 -8.64
CA ARG A 190 -3.20 12.31 -9.11
C ARG A 190 -3.68 12.84 -10.47
N ARG A 191 -4.56 12.15 -11.18
CA ARG A 191 -5.23 12.71 -12.37
C ARG A 191 -6.24 13.80 -12.03
N HIS A 192 -6.77 13.74 -10.81
CA HIS A 192 -7.84 14.63 -10.34
C HIS A 192 -7.36 15.63 -9.29
N PHE A 193 -6.29 15.31 -8.56
CA PHE A 193 -5.81 16.12 -7.44
C PHE A 193 -4.32 16.49 -7.59
N PRO A 194 -3.86 17.54 -6.87
CA PRO A 194 -2.44 17.76 -6.62
C PRO A 194 -1.77 16.50 -6.04
N ASP A 195 -0.48 16.31 -6.36
CA ASP A 195 0.26 15.12 -5.94
C ASP A 195 0.24 14.91 -4.41
N TRP A 196 0.33 15.98 -3.61
CA TRP A 196 0.33 15.85 -2.14
C TRP A 196 -1.00 15.32 -1.61
N LEU A 197 -2.13 15.77 -2.18
CA LEU A 197 -3.46 15.36 -1.76
C LEU A 197 -3.77 13.94 -2.20
N ALA A 198 -3.43 13.60 -3.45
CA ALA A 198 -3.52 12.22 -3.92
C ALA A 198 -2.69 11.26 -3.06
N ASN A 199 -1.52 11.71 -2.59
CA ASN A 199 -0.65 10.92 -1.72
C ASN A 199 -1.21 10.76 -0.30
N ILE A 200 -1.85 11.79 0.27
CA ILE A 200 -2.55 11.65 1.55
C ILE A 200 -3.71 10.66 1.42
N LEU A 201 -4.56 10.81 0.39
CA LEU A 201 -5.72 9.96 0.18
C LEU A 201 -5.34 8.48 0.01
N GLN A 202 -4.28 8.20 -0.77
CA GLN A 202 -3.79 6.82 -0.92
C GLN A 202 -3.17 6.30 0.39
N ALA A 203 -2.42 7.13 1.11
CA ALA A 203 -1.76 6.74 2.36
C ALA A 203 -2.77 6.37 3.47
N VAL A 204 -3.95 7.00 3.49
CA VAL A 204 -5.05 6.60 4.38
C VAL A 204 -5.49 5.17 4.05
N ILE A 205 -5.70 4.85 2.77
CA ILE A 205 -6.16 3.51 2.35
C ILE A 205 -5.07 2.47 2.65
N PHE A 206 -3.82 2.75 2.24
CA PHE A 206 -2.64 1.92 2.50
C PHE A 206 -2.50 1.60 3.99
N SER A 207 -2.56 2.62 4.85
CA SER A 207 -2.36 2.42 6.30
C SER A 207 -3.51 1.65 6.94
N SER A 208 -4.73 1.80 6.41
CA SER A 208 -5.88 1.02 6.87
C SER A 208 -5.71 -0.45 6.51
N PHE A 209 -5.22 -0.75 5.30
CA PHE A 209 -4.92 -2.11 4.89
C PHE A 209 -3.82 -2.75 5.75
N LEU A 210 -2.74 -2.02 6.05
CA LEU A 210 -1.69 -2.53 6.93
C LEU A 210 -2.15 -2.72 8.38
N TRP A 211 -3.11 -1.94 8.84
CA TRP A 211 -3.72 -2.18 10.16
C TRP A 211 -4.34 -3.59 10.23
N GLU A 212 -5.15 -3.97 9.23
CA GLU A 212 -5.77 -5.30 9.17
C GLU A 212 -4.73 -6.43 9.13
N ILE A 213 -3.62 -6.21 8.41
CA ILE A 213 -2.53 -7.20 8.31
C ILE A 213 -1.84 -7.43 9.65
N GLY A 214 -1.75 -6.40 10.50
CA GLY A 214 -1.13 -6.54 11.83
C GLY A 214 -0.43 -5.31 12.37
N TYR A 215 -0.35 -4.19 11.64
CA TYR A 215 0.30 -2.95 12.10
C TYR A 215 -0.58 -2.13 13.06
N GLN A 216 -0.96 -2.75 14.18
CA GLN A 216 -1.85 -2.18 15.19
C GLN A 216 -1.10 -1.28 16.19
N ALA A 217 -1.81 -0.86 17.25
CA ALA A 217 -1.31 0.10 18.26
C ALA A 217 -0.92 1.44 17.62
N TRP A 218 0.31 1.92 17.84
CA TRP A 218 0.79 3.15 17.20
C TRP A 218 1.38 2.92 15.79
N GLY A 219 1.22 1.71 15.23
CA GLY A 219 1.63 1.35 13.87
C GLY A 219 1.26 2.35 12.77
N PRO A 220 0.08 3.02 12.79
CA PRO A 220 -0.25 4.08 11.84
C PRO A 220 0.75 5.25 11.81
N LEU A 221 1.44 5.56 12.91
CA LEU A 221 2.50 6.56 12.94
C LEU A 221 3.75 6.12 12.18
N LEU A 222 3.86 4.84 11.81
CA LEU A 222 4.91 4.29 10.95
C LEU A 222 4.42 4.10 9.52
N THR A 223 3.30 3.40 9.35
CA THR A 223 2.78 3.02 8.03
C THR A 223 2.35 4.23 7.21
N PHE A 224 1.75 5.24 7.84
CA PHE A 224 1.27 6.43 7.14
C PHE A 224 2.41 7.29 6.59
N PRO A 225 3.44 7.66 7.38
CA PRO A 225 4.63 8.32 6.82
C PRO A 225 5.35 7.47 5.76
N PHE A 226 5.43 6.16 5.96
CA PHE A 226 6.03 5.26 4.97
C PHE A 226 5.27 5.28 3.64
N ALA A 227 3.94 5.18 3.66
CA ALA A 227 3.10 5.27 2.47
C ALA A 227 3.26 6.62 1.76
N LEU A 228 3.34 7.73 2.51
CA LEU A 228 3.62 9.05 1.95
C LEU A 228 5.00 9.10 1.28
N LEU A 229 6.02 8.52 1.90
CA LEU A 229 7.37 8.45 1.34
C LEU A 229 7.41 7.61 0.06
N GLN A 230 6.66 6.51 -0.01
CA GLN A 230 6.57 5.69 -1.22
C GLN A 230 5.96 6.47 -2.40
N GLY A 231 4.80 7.11 -2.21
CA GLY A 231 4.17 7.93 -3.25
C GLY A 231 5.04 9.12 -3.68
N TYR A 232 5.72 9.77 -2.73
CA TYR A 232 6.66 10.86 -3.02
C TYR A 232 7.89 10.37 -3.80
N THR A 233 8.46 9.24 -3.40
CA THR A 233 9.59 8.61 -4.07
C THR A 233 9.23 8.20 -5.49
N PHE A 234 8.05 7.62 -5.70
CA PHE A 234 7.56 7.26 -7.02
C PHE A 234 7.36 8.50 -7.90
N LYS A 235 6.82 9.60 -7.36
CA LYS A 235 6.69 10.87 -8.09
C LYS A 235 8.03 11.36 -8.62
N LEU A 236 9.09 11.31 -7.79
CA LEU A 236 10.43 11.77 -8.16
C LEU A 236 11.11 10.85 -9.15
N THR A 237 11.11 9.55 -8.87
CA THR A 237 11.93 8.56 -9.60
C THR A 237 11.22 7.99 -10.82
N LYS A 238 9.88 7.91 -10.78
CA LYS A 238 9.04 7.24 -11.80
C LYS A 238 9.49 5.80 -12.06
N SER A 239 9.99 5.12 -11.03
CA SER A 239 10.64 3.82 -11.12
C SER A 239 10.03 2.87 -10.11
N LEU A 240 9.28 1.87 -10.60
CA LEU A 240 8.70 0.82 -9.78
C LEU A 240 9.81 0.02 -9.07
N THR A 241 10.88 -0.30 -9.79
CA THR A 241 12.03 -1.03 -9.21
C THR A 241 12.63 -0.32 -8.01
N TYR A 242 12.64 1.02 -8.02
CA TYR A 242 13.24 1.76 -6.91
C TYR A 242 12.33 1.77 -5.68
N VAL A 243 11.03 2.04 -5.84
CA VAL A 243 10.08 2.00 -4.71
C VAL A 243 9.92 0.60 -4.14
N VAL A 244 9.87 -0.43 -4.99
CA VAL A 244 9.91 -1.84 -4.55
C VAL A 244 11.20 -2.15 -3.80
N SER A 245 12.36 -1.63 -4.23
CA SER A 245 13.61 -1.83 -3.50
C SER A 245 13.60 -1.16 -2.12
N VAL A 246 13.04 0.05 -2.02
CA VAL A 246 12.83 0.74 -0.73
C VAL A 246 11.95 -0.12 0.17
N HIS A 247 10.84 -0.62 -0.38
CA HIS A 247 9.86 -1.42 0.35
C HIS A 247 10.46 -2.74 0.83
N LEU A 248 11.02 -3.54 -0.07
CA LEU A 248 11.59 -4.85 0.25
C LEU A 248 12.75 -4.78 1.24
N ILE A 249 13.53 -3.70 1.23
CA ILE A 249 14.59 -3.50 2.21
C ILE A 249 14.00 -3.21 3.60
N PHE A 250 12.95 -2.40 3.68
CA PHE A 250 12.24 -2.17 4.95
C PHE A 250 11.60 -3.47 5.47
N ASP A 251 10.93 -4.20 4.58
CA ASP A 251 10.31 -5.51 4.86
C ASP A 251 11.31 -6.57 5.30
N PHE A 252 12.51 -6.55 4.72
CA PHE A 252 13.57 -7.45 5.15
C PHE A 252 13.98 -7.16 6.59
N VAL A 253 14.10 -5.89 6.97
CA VAL A 253 14.37 -5.52 8.37
C VAL A 253 13.21 -5.89 9.29
N LEU A 254 11.96 -5.69 8.85
CA LEU A 254 10.76 -6.16 9.56
C LEU A 254 10.82 -7.67 9.80
N PHE A 255 11.10 -8.45 8.76
CA PHE A 255 11.22 -9.90 8.85
C PHE A 255 12.27 -10.32 9.89
N LEU A 256 13.46 -9.72 9.84
CA LEU A 256 14.50 -9.99 10.82
C LEU A 256 14.06 -9.62 12.25
N ALA A 257 13.36 -8.49 12.40
CA ALA A 257 12.84 -8.05 13.70
C ALA A 257 11.73 -8.99 14.22
N LEU A 258 10.87 -9.52 13.35
CA LEU A 258 9.85 -10.52 13.71
C LEU A 258 10.47 -11.85 14.16
N VAL A 259 11.51 -12.31 13.46
CA VAL A 259 12.26 -13.52 13.84
C VAL A 259 12.90 -13.33 15.22
N HIS A 260 13.55 -12.18 15.45
CA HIS A 260 14.13 -11.84 16.74
C HIS A 260 13.07 -11.70 17.85
N ALA A 261 11.92 -11.08 17.56
CA ALA A 261 10.87 -10.86 18.57
C ALA A 261 10.28 -12.18 19.09
N HIS A 262 10.15 -13.20 18.24
CA HIS A 262 9.72 -14.54 18.63
C HIS A 262 10.84 -15.37 19.27
N ASN A 263 12.10 -15.20 18.82
CA ASN A 263 13.26 -15.89 19.36
C ASN A 263 14.37 -14.88 19.72
N ARG A 264 14.37 -14.39 20.95
CA ARG A 264 15.27 -13.30 21.36
C ARG A 264 16.76 -13.66 21.32
N ASP A 265 17.08 -14.94 21.47
CA ASP A 265 18.45 -15.45 21.34
C ASP A 265 18.92 -15.47 19.88
N TRP A 266 17.99 -15.45 18.93
CA TRP A 266 18.28 -15.38 17.50
C TRP A 266 18.40 -13.92 17.08
N LEU A 267 19.46 -13.60 16.33
CA LEU A 267 19.74 -12.24 15.85
C LEU A 267 19.76 -11.18 16.99
N PRO A 268 20.64 -11.31 18.00
CA PRO A 268 20.75 -10.35 19.11
C PRO A 268 21.48 -9.06 18.68
N ILE A 269 20.99 -8.43 17.62
CA ILE A 269 21.54 -7.21 17.01
C ILE A 269 20.64 -6.01 17.23
N PHE A 270 19.35 -6.23 17.53
CA PHE A 270 18.36 -5.18 17.70
C PHE A 270 18.39 -4.58 19.11
N PHE A 271 18.13 -3.26 19.17
CA PHE A 271 18.03 -2.50 20.41
C PHE A 271 16.58 -2.06 20.62
N TYR A 272 16.04 -2.23 21.83
CA TYR A 272 14.66 -1.89 22.18
C TYR A 272 14.47 -1.68 23.68
#